data_AF-A0ABD5TA42-F1
#
_entry.id   AF-A0ABD5TA42-F1
#
_cell.length_a   1.000
_cell.length_b   1.000
_cell.length_c   1.000
_cell.angle_alpha   90.00
_cell.angle_beta   90.00
_cell.angle_gamma   90.00
#
_symmetry.space_group_name_H-M   'P 1'
#
loop_
_entity.id
_entity.type
_entity.pdbx_description
1 polymer ?
#
loop_
_entity_poly.entity_id
_entity_poly.type
_entity_poly.pdbx_seq_one_letter_code
_entity_poly.pdbx_strand_id
1 'polypeptide(L)'
;MRQDLVLASLLAGMGVAVLPGVLAFYLAAGPVVWLATGAAVTAIGLLFAYTADDRPDDSSADGAAGASTPPKLNCPECGARAVADGSGCEYCGATLPE
;
A
#
# COMPACT_ATOMS: atom_id res chain seq x y z
N MET A 1 35.26 5.95 18.38
CA MET A 1 35.45 5.41 17.01
C MET A 1 35.67 3.90 16.97
N ARG A 2 36.74 3.30 17.52
CA ARG A 2 36.88 1.81 17.50
C ARG A 2 35.85 1.08 18.39
N GLN A 3 35.47 1.65 19.53
CA GLN A 3 34.49 1.03 20.44
C GLN A 3 33.07 1.01 19.86
N ASP A 4 32.65 2.08 19.18
CA ASP A 4 31.32 2.18 18.55
C ASP A 4 31.14 1.13 17.44
N LEU A 5 32.21 0.85 16.70
CA LEU A 5 32.20 -0.10 15.59
C LEU A 5 32.12 -1.56 16.09
N VAL A 6 32.76 -1.85 17.23
CA VAL A 6 32.66 -3.16 17.91
C VAL A 6 31.28 -3.33 18.54
N LEU A 7 30.72 -2.28 19.14
CA LEU A 7 29.36 -2.30 19.71
C LEU A 7 28.31 -2.53 18.61
N ALA A 8 28.43 -1.83 17.48
CA ALA A 8 27.54 -1.99 16.34
C ALA A 8 27.64 -3.39 15.72
N SER A 9 28.85 -3.95 15.62
CA SER A 9 29.05 -5.31 15.11
C SER A 9 28.47 -6.38 16.03
N LEU A 10 28.59 -6.21 17.36
CA LEU A 10 27.98 -7.13 18.33
C LEU A 10 26.45 -7.05 18.31
N LEU A 11 25.88 -5.85 18.25
CA LEU A 11 24.43 -5.66 18.14
C LEU A 11 23.89 -6.23 16.83
N ALA A 12 24.59 -6.02 15.71
CA ALA A 12 24.23 -6.59 14.43
C ALA A 12 24.32 -8.13 14.46
N GLY A 13 25.38 -8.69 15.04
CA GLY A 13 25.55 -10.15 15.17
C GLY A 13 24.48 -10.79 16.07
N MET A 14 24.14 -10.13 17.17
CA MET A 14 23.07 -10.58 18.07
C MET A 14 21.70 -10.52 17.37
N GLY A 15 21.45 -9.47 16.59
CA GLY A 15 20.26 -9.36 15.75
C GLY A 15 20.14 -10.54 14.78
N VAL A 16 21.18 -10.85 14.01
CA VAL A 16 21.19 -11.97 13.06
C VAL A 16 20.99 -13.33 13.73
N ALA A 17 21.54 -13.55 14.92
CA ALA A 17 21.37 -14.80 15.66
C ALA A 17 19.96 -14.96 16.24
N VAL A 18 19.32 -13.87 16.66
CA VAL A 18 18.01 -13.88 17.32
C VAL A 18 16.86 -13.82 16.31
N LEU A 19 17.08 -13.21 15.13
CA LEU A 19 16.08 -13.03 14.06
C LEU A 19 15.34 -14.33 13.69
N PRO A 20 16.00 -15.49 13.48
CA PRO A 20 15.33 -16.72 13.08
C PRO A 20 14.42 -17.26 14.18
N GLY A 21 14.83 -17.14 15.44
CA GLY A 21 14.04 -17.58 16.60
C GLY A 21 12.79 -16.72 16.80
N VAL A 22 12.94 -15.40 16.68
CA VAL A 22 11.82 -14.45 16.76
C VAL A 22 10.84 -14.67 15.60
N LEU A 23 11.35 -14.86 14.38
CA LEU A 23 10.52 -15.16 13.21
C LEU A 23 9.75 -16.47 13.40
N ALA A 24 10.42 -17.54 13.85
CA ALA A 24 9.77 -18.82 14.11
C ALA A 24 8.69 -18.71 15.19
N PHE A 25 8.96 -17.97 16.27
CA PHE A 25 7.98 -17.73 17.33
C PHE A 25 6.78 -16.92 16.82
N TYR A 26 7.00 -15.89 16.00
CA TYR A 26 5.92 -15.10 15.39
C TYR A 26 5.06 -15.92 14.43
N LEU A 27 5.68 -16.78 13.61
CA LEU A 27 4.95 -17.69 12.72
C LEU A 27 4.14 -18.74 13.52
N ALA A 28 4.65 -19.17 14.67
CA ALA A 28 3.97 -20.09 15.58
C ALA A 28 2.92 -19.41 16.48
N ALA A 29 3.03 -18.10 16.69
CA ALA A 29 2.04 -17.29 17.39
C ALA A 29 0.77 -17.34 16.54
N GLY A 30 -0.23 -18.10 17.01
CA GLY A 30 -1.39 -18.49 16.22
C GLY A 30 -2.25 -17.31 15.70
N PRO A 31 -3.41 -17.61 15.09
CA PRO A 31 -4.21 -16.63 14.32
C PRO A 31 -4.53 -15.32 15.04
N VAL A 32 -4.67 -15.36 16.37
CA VAL A 32 -4.96 -14.19 17.20
C VAL A 32 -3.85 -13.14 17.12
N VAL A 33 -2.58 -13.56 17.17
CA VAL A 33 -1.44 -12.63 17.09
C VAL A 33 -1.37 -11.99 15.72
N TRP A 34 -1.60 -12.76 14.65
CA TRP A 34 -1.64 -12.22 13.28
C TRP A 34 -2.74 -11.18 13.09
N LEU A 35 -3.94 -11.44 13.61
CA LEU A 35 -5.04 -10.49 13.55
C LEU A 35 -4.73 -9.22 14.35
N ALA A 36 -4.11 -9.34 15.52
CA ALA A 36 -3.70 -8.20 16.33
C ALA A 36 -2.64 -7.35 15.61
N THR A 37 -1.62 -7.98 15.01
CA THR A 37 -0.59 -7.25 14.24
C THR A 37 -1.20 -6.57 13.02
N GLY A 38 -2.07 -7.26 12.28
CA GLY A 38 -2.78 -6.70 11.14
C GLY A 38 -3.61 -5.48 11.54
N ALA A 39 -4.43 -5.61 12.58
CA ALA A 39 -5.25 -4.51 13.10
C ALA A 39 -4.40 -3.31 13.54
N ALA A 40 -3.26 -3.53 14.18
CA ALA A 40 -2.34 -2.47 14.56
C ALA A 40 -1.77 -1.73 13.34
N VAL A 41 -1.33 -2.45 12.31
CA VAL A 41 -0.82 -1.85 11.06
C VAL A 41 -1.91 -1.04 10.35
N THR A 42 -3.13 -1.57 10.28
CA THR A 42 -4.27 -0.85 9.69
C THR A 42 -4.62 0.40 10.49
N ALA A 43 -4.64 0.34 11.82
CA ALA A 43 -4.90 1.49 12.67
C ALA A 43 -3.82 2.58 12.51
N ILE A 44 -2.55 2.19 12.41
CA ILE A 44 -1.45 3.13 12.16
C ILE A 44 -1.62 3.78 10.77
N GLY A 45 -1.92 3.00 9.73
CA GLY A 45 -2.16 3.52 8.39
C GLY A 45 -3.35 4.50 8.35
N LEU A 46 -4.44 4.16 9.03
CA LEU A 46 -5.61 5.04 9.21
C LEU A 46 -5.26 6.32 9.94
N LEU A 47 -4.44 6.25 10.99
CA LEU A 47 -3.99 7.44 11.71
C LEU A 47 -3.17 8.36 10.80
N PHE A 48 -2.23 7.80 10.02
CA PHE A 48 -1.47 8.60 9.05
C PHE A 48 -2.38 9.24 7.99
N ALA A 49 -3.34 8.50 7.46
CA ALA A 49 -4.32 9.02 6.51
C ALA A 49 -5.14 10.17 7.15
N TYR A 50 -5.66 9.97 8.36
CA TYR A 50 -6.42 10.98 9.08
C TYR A 50 -5.60 12.25 9.35
N THR A 51 -4.33 12.10 9.78
CA THR A 51 -3.45 13.27 10.00
C THR A 51 -3.04 13.99 8.71
N ALA A 52 -3.11 13.30 7.55
CA ALA A 52 -2.91 13.93 6.25
C ALA A 52 -4.18 14.66 5.78
N ASP A 53 -5.33 14.24 6.29
CA ASP A 53 -6.67 14.66 5.91
C ASP A 53 -7.31 15.63 6.93
N ASP A 54 -6.51 16.33 7.75
CA ASP A 54 -6.94 17.50 8.54
C ASP A 54 -7.29 18.72 7.62
N ARG A 55 -7.99 18.46 6.50
CA ARG A 55 -8.94 19.37 5.87
C ARG A 55 -10.34 18.90 6.28
N PRO A 56 -11.22 19.78 6.78
CA PRO A 56 -12.42 19.37 7.47
C PRO A 56 -13.51 18.93 6.49
N ASP A 57 -13.42 17.70 5.98
CA ASP A 57 -14.44 17.11 5.11
C ASP A 57 -15.04 15.87 5.81
N ASP A 58 -16.20 16.13 6.38
CA ASP A 58 -17.23 15.29 6.96
C ASP A 58 -17.62 14.06 6.13
N SER A 59 -16.96 12.90 6.26
CA SER A 59 -17.53 11.62 5.79
C SER A 59 -16.85 10.38 6.39
N SER A 60 -17.41 9.87 7.49
CA SER A 60 -17.24 8.47 7.89
C SER A 60 -18.19 7.59 7.07
N ALA A 61 -17.66 6.88 6.06
CA ALA A 61 -18.08 5.53 5.64
C ALA A 61 -17.46 5.21 4.27
N ASP A 62 -17.26 3.92 4.04
CA ASP A 62 -17.04 3.28 2.74
C ASP A 62 -15.59 3.25 2.20
N GLY A 63 -14.94 2.14 2.52
CA GLY A 63 -13.82 1.65 1.73
C GLY A 63 -14.27 1.29 0.32
N ALA A 64 -14.05 2.21 -0.62
CA ALA A 64 -13.84 1.93 -2.04
C ALA A 64 -13.39 3.22 -2.74
N ALA A 65 -12.35 3.11 -3.58
CA ALA A 65 -12.00 4.04 -4.64
C ALA A 65 -11.51 5.46 -4.23
N GLY A 66 -10.21 5.69 -4.40
CA GLY A 66 -9.64 7.04 -4.33
C GLY A 66 -8.33 7.28 -5.07
N ALA A 67 -7.72 6.26 -5.68
CA ALA A 67 -6.68 6.50 -6.67
C ALA A 67 -7.37 6.74 -8.02
N SER A 68 -7.55 8.00 -8.39
CA SER A 68 -8.19 8.51 -9.61
C SER A 68 -7.52 7.96 -10.88
N THR A 69 -7.71 6.67 -11.16
CA THR A 69 -7.34 6.07 -12.44
C THR A 69 -8.52 6.31 -13.37
N PRO A 70 -8.36 7.07 -14.46
CA PRO A 70 -9.45 7.35 -15.37
C PRO A 70 -10.09 6.04 -15.87
N PRO A 71 -11.44 6.01 -16.02
CA PRO A 71 -12.14 4.80 -16.42
C PRO A 71 -11.62 4.30 -17.77
N LYS A 72 -11.37 2.99 -17.87
CA LYS A 72 -10.92 2.34 -19.11
C LYS A 72 -12.14 1.76 -19.84
N LEU A 73 -12.35 2.16 -21.09
CA LEU A 73 -13.45 1.69 -21.93
C LEU A 73 -12.93 1.08 -23.24
N ASN A 74 -13.78 0.29 -23.89
CA ASN A 74 -13.45 -0.27 -25.21
C ASN A 74 -13.85 0.75 -26.27
N CYS A 75 -12.94 1.03 -27.20
CA CYS A 75 -13.20 1.92 -28.32
C CYS A 75 -14.34 1.33 -29.19
N PRO A 76 -15.40 2.10 -29.49
CA PRO A 76 -16.53 1.60 -30.29
C PRO A 76 -16.14 1.30 -31.74
N GLU A 77 -15.07 1.92 -32.25
CA GLU A 77 -14.65 1.77 -33.64
C GLU A 77 -13.75 0.55 -33.88
N CYS A 78 -12.74 0.34 -33.01
CA CYS A 78 -11.75 -0.73 -33.21
C CYS A 78 -11.75 -1.82 -32.12
N GLY A 79 -12.56 -1.65 -31.06
CA GLY A 79 -12.63 -2.60 -29.94
C GLY A 79 -11.42 -2.57 -29.00
N ALA A 80 -10.40 -1.75 -29.27
CA ALA A 80 -9.23 -1.66 -28.41
C ALA A 80 -9.57 -1.03 -27.06
N ARG A 81 -8.93 -1.50 -26.00
CA ARG A 81 -9.12 -0.97 -24.65
C ARG A 81 -8.31 0.32 -24.48
N ALA A 82 -8.99 1.43 -24.27
CA ALA A 82 -8.41 2.76 -24.17
C ALA A 82 -8.91 3.50 -22.93
N VAL A 83 -8.24 4.59 -22.57
CA VAL A 83 -8.58 5.44 -21.43
C VAL A 83 -9.68 6.42 -21.86
N ALA A 84 -10.72 6.58 -21.05
CA ALA A 84 -11.78 7.55 -21.24
C ALA A 84 -11.35 8.91 -20.69
N ASP A 85 -10.42 9.55 -21.39
CA ASP A 85 -9.88 10.86 -21.03
C ASP A 85 -10.24 11.94 -22.08
N GLY A 86 -11.19 11.64 -22.96
CA GLY A 86 -11.57 12.49 -24.08
C GLY A 86 -10.47 12.62 -25.16
N SER A 87 -9.38 11.85 -25.07
CA SER A 87 -8.36 11.78 -26.11
C SER A 87 -8.77 10.81 -27.22
N GLY A 88 -8.08 10.89 -28.36
CA GLY A 88 -8.27 9.94 -29.45
C GLY A 88 -7.73 8.56 -29.08
N CYS A 89 -8.34 7.51 -29.62
CA CYS A 89 -7.90 6.13 -29.41
C CYS A 89 -6.48 5.97 -29.95
N GLU A 90 -5.54 5.53 -29.11
CA GLU A 90 -4.13 5.34 -29.50
C GLU A 90 -3.95 4.36 -30.66
N TYR A 91 -4.93 3.48 -30.89
CA TYR A 91 -4.85 2.43 -31.91
C TYR A 91 -5.49 2.83 -33.25
N CYS A 92 -6.62 3.54 -33.24
CA CYS A 92 -7.36 3.87 -34.46
C CYS A 92 -7.59 5.37 -34.69
N GLY A 93 -7.21 6.21 -33.73
CA GLY A 93 -7.38 7.67 -33.79
C GLY A 93 -8.81 8.17 -33.57
N ALA A 94 -9.80 7.29 -33.37
CA ALA A 94 -11.19 7.69 -33.14
C ALA A 94 -11.36 8.41 -31.80
N THR A 95 -12.20 9.43 -31.74
CA THR A 95 -12.52 10.17 -30.51
C THR A 95 -13.21 9.25 -29.50
N LEU A 96 -12.68 9.15 -28.28
CA LEU A 96 -13.36 8.40 -27.22
C LEU A 96 -14.46 9.25 -26.56
N PRO A 97 -15.53 8.60 -26.07
CA PRO A 97 -16.46 9.25 -25.16
C PRO A 97 -15.76 9.64 -23.85
N GLU A 98 -16.16 10.78 -23.31
CA GLU A 98 -15.78 11.27 -21.98
C GLU A 98 -16.39 10.44 -20.84
#